data_AF-A0A928IQI2-F1
#
_entry.id   AF-A0A928IQI2-F1
#
_cell.length_a   1.000
_cell.length_b   1.000
_cell.length_c   1.000
_cell.angle_alpha   90.00
_cell.angle_beta   90.00
_cell.angle_gamma   90.00
#
_symmetry.space_group_name_H-M   'P 1'
#
loop_
_entity.id
_entity.type
_entity.pdbx_description
1 polymer ?
#
loop_
_entity_poly.entity_id
_entity_poly.type
_entity_poly.pdbx_seq_one_letter_code
_entity_poly.pdbx_strand_id
1 'polypeptide(L)'
;MSVHEIEMKIRELRSLQALIEEAEQEAEAIKDSIKAQMGDAEELRAGEYKVTWKVVTSNKLDTAALKKALPDVAERFTKQTSSRRFCVA
;
A
#
# COMPACT_ATOMS: atom_id res chain seq x y z
N MET A 1 -22.72 -4.37 22.30
CA MET A 1 -23.16 -3.62 21.11
C MET A 1 -24.25 -4.41 20.41
N SER A 2 -25.42 -3.81 20.29
CA SER A 2 -26.52 -4.27 19.46
C SER A 2 -26.15 -4.18 17.98
N VAL A 3 -26.87 -4.92 17.12
CA VAL A 3 -26.76 -4.83 15.66
C VAL A 3 -26.92 -3.38 15.18
N HIS A 4 -27.80 -2.61 15.80
CA HIS A 4 -28.00 -1.20 15.48
C HIS A 4 -26.77 -0.34 15.78
N GLU A 5 -26.10 -0.57 16.91
CA GLU A 5 -24.86 0.14 17.26
C GLU A 5 -23.71 -0.21 16.31
N ILE A 6 -23.64 -1.48 15.86
CA ILE A 6 -22.65 -1.93 14.88
C ILE A 6 -22.90 -1.27 13.52
N GLU A 7 -24.17 -1.16 13.09
CA GLU A 7 -24.53 -0.46 11.86
C GLU A 7 -24.09 1.01 11.89
N MET A 8 -24.37 1.72 12.99
CA MET A 8 -23.95 3.12 13.15
C MET A 8 -22.42 3.27 13.05
N LYS A 9 -21.66 2.40 13.73
CA LYS A 9 -20.19 2.40 13.68
C LYS A 9 -19.66 2.05 12.28
N ILE A 10 -20.31 1.17 11.54
CA ILE A 10 -19.92 0.84 10.16
C ILE A 10 -20.13 2.05 9.25
N ARG A 11 -21.23 2.79 9.41
CA ARG A 11 -21.48 4.01 8.63
C ARG A 11 -20.44 5.10 8.93
N GLU A 12 -20.15 5.31 10.20
CA GLU A 12 -19.11 6.25 10.64
C GLU A 12 -17.73 5.85 10.07
N LEU A 13 -17.37 4.56 10.17
CA LEU A 13 -16.13 4.04 9.61
C LEU A 13 -16.03 4.30 8.10
N ARG A 14 -17.10 4.03 7.34
CA ARG A 14 -17.10 4.30 5.89
C ARG A 14 -16.96 5.77 5.56
N SER A 15 -17.60 6.65 6.31
CA SER A 15 -17.46 8.09 6.13
C SER A 15 -16.01 8.54 6.36
N LEU A 16 -15.36 8.02 7.41
CA LEU A 16 -13.96 8.31 7.69
C LEU A 16 -13.04 7.75 6.62
N GLN A 17 -13.31 6.54 6.12
CA GLN A 17 -12.53 5.95 5.02
C GLN A 17 -12.62 6.77 3.74
N ALA A 18 -13.80 7.30 3.39
CA ALA A 18 -13.95 8.16 2.23
C ALA A 18 -13.14 9.46 2.36
N LEU A 19 -13.12 10.08 3.55
CA LEU A 19 -12.32 11.28 3.82
C LEU A 19 -10.82 10.99 3.77
N ILE A 20 -10.39 9.84 4.30
CA ILE A 20 -8.98 9.41 4.20
C ILE A 20 -8.60 9.20 2.74
N GLU A 21 -9.43 8.52 1.96
CA GLU A 21 -9.16 8.26 0.55
C GLU A 21 -9.07 9.56 -0.27
N GLU A 22 -9.92 10.55 0.00
CA GLU A 22 -9.84 11.88 -0.60
C GLU A 22 -8.52 12.58 -0.23
N ALA A 23 -8.18 12.63 1.06
CA ALA A 23 -6.94 13.25 1.53
C ALA A 23 -5.68 12.54 0.99
N GLU A 24 -5.73 11.21 0.86
CA GLU A 24 -4.65 10.43 0.26
C GLU A 24 -4.49 10.76 -1.23
N GLN A 25 -5.58 10.91 -1.99
CA GLN A 25 -5.54 11.34 -3.39
C GLN A 25 -4.94 12.73 -3.53
N GLU A 26 -5.35 13.69 -2.70
CA GLU A 26 -4.77 15.04 -2.68
C GLU A 26 -3.28 15.02 -2.34
N ALA A 27 -2.88 14.22 -1.34
CA ALA A 27 -1.48 14.06 -0.98
C ALA A 27 -0.65 13.44 -2.12
N GLU A 28 -1.18 12.44 -2.82
CA GLU A 28 -0.53 11.87 -4.01
C GLU A 28 -0.41 12.89 -5.15
N ALA A 29 -1.45 13.69 -5.41
CA ALA A 29 -1.39 14.75 -6.43
C ALA A 29 -0.31 15.81 -6.12
N ILE A 30 -0.13 16.16 -4.84
CA ILE A 30 0.96 17.05 -4.40
C ILE A 30 2.32 16.37 -4.60
N LYS A 31 2.46 15.09 -4.21
CA LYS A 31 3.70 14.33 -4.43
C LYS A 31 4.04 14.25 -5.92
N ASP A 32 3.06 13.99 -6.79
CA ASP A 32 3.28 13.92 -8.24
C ASP A 32 3.68 15.28 -8.81
N SER A 33 3.11 16.37 -8.31
CA SER A 33 3.55 17.72 -8.67
C SER A 33 5.01 17.96 -8.28
N ILE A 34 5.44 17.50 -7.09
CA ILE A 34 6.84 17.59 -6.65
C ILE A 34 7.75 16.71 -7.53
N LYS A 35 7.36 15.47 -7.82
CA LYS A 35 8.12 14.57 -8.72
C LYS A 35 8.27 15.17 -10.12
N ALA A 36 7.21 15.78 -10.66
CA ALA A 36 7.23 16.45 -11.95
C ALA A 36 8.24 17.62 -11.97
N GLN A 37 8.36 18.36 -10.86
CA GLN A 37 9.39 19.38 -10.71
C GLN A 37 10.80 18.81 -10.56
N MET A 38 10.95 17.64 -9.92
CA MET A 38 12.26 16.96 -9.80
C MET A 38 12.77 16.45 -11.15
N GLY A 39 11.90 16.04 -12.06
CA GLY A 39 12.30 15.48 -13.37
C GLY A 39 13.19 14.25 -13.18
N ASP A 40 14.38 14.28 -13.77
CA ASP A 40 15.40 13.22 -13.64
C ASP A 40 16.29 13.37 -12.40
N ALA A 41 16.10 14.41 -11.58
CA ALA A 41 16.92 14.62 -10.39
C ALA A 41 16.54 13.65 -9.27
N GLU A 42 17.53 12.94 -8.74
CA GLU A 42 17.33 12.01 -7.63
C GLU A 42 17.20 12.70 -6.26
N GLU A 43 17.59 13.97 -6.18
CA GLU A 43 17.58 14.76 -4.94
C GLU A 43 17.23 16.22 -5.21
N LEU A 44 16.31 16.77 -4.41
CA LEU A 44 15.89 18.17 -4.45
C LEU A 44 15.87 18.72 -3.02
N ARG A 45 16.42 19.92 -2.82
CA ARG A 45 16.30 20.66 -1.56
C ARG A 45 15.38 21.85 -1.74
N ALA A 46 14.40 21.97 -0.86
CA ALA A 46 13.48 23.10 -0.78
C ALA A 46 13.47 23.63 0.65
N GLY A 47 14.21 24.72 0.90
CA GLY A 47 14.40 25.26 2.25
C GLY A 47 15.07 24.24 3.18
N GLU A 48 14.38 23.87 4.25
CA GLU A 48 14.84 22.86 5.22
C GLU A 48 14.56 21.41 4.79
N TYR A 49 13.79 21.19 3.73
CA TYR A 49 13.37 19.86 3.30
C TYR A 49 14.32 19.28 2.24
N LYS A 50 14.68 18.00 2.42
CA LYS A 50 15.39 17.19 1.43
C LYS A 50 14.45 16.11 0.88
N VAL A 51 14.16 16.20 -0.42
CA VAL A 51 13.33 15.25 -1.15
C VAL A 51 14.25 14.35 -1.97
N THR A 52 14.05 13.03 -1.89
CA THR A 52 14.82 12.05 -2.68
C THR A 52 13.88 11.15 -3.47
N TRP A 53 14.14 11.00 -4.76
CA TRP A 53 13.40 10.14 -5.67
C TRP A 53 14.38 9.18 -6.36
N LYS A 54 14.62 8.03 -5.74
CA LYS A 54 15.59 7.03 -6.22
C LYS A 54 14.88 5.79 -6.73
N VAL A 55 15.41 5.20 -7.80
CA VAL A 55 14.91 3.92 -8.30
C VAL A 55 15.23 2.82 -7.30
N VAL A 56 14.19 2.23 -6.70
CA VAL A 56 14.34 1.07 -5.82
C VAL A 56 14.02 -0.19 -6.61
N THR A 57 15.03 -1.00 -6.87
CA THR A 57 14.84 -2.32 -7.49
C THR A 57 14.56 -3.35 -6.39
N SER A 58 13.32 -3.84 -6.31
CA SER A 58 12.95 -4.93 -5.41
C SER A 58 12.98 -6.26 -6.17
N ASN A 59 13.89 -7.15 -5.78
CA ASN A 59 13.91 -8.52 -6.30
C ASN A 59 13.00 -9.39 -5.44
N LYS A 60 11.89 -9.85 -6.01
CA LYS A 60 10.96 -10.78 -5.36
C LYS A 60 11.07 -12.13 -6.05
N LEU A 61 11.03 -13.20 -5.27
CA LEU A 61 10.97 -14.55 -5.79
C LEU A 61 9.65 -14.76 -6.54
N ASP A 62 9.72 -15.15 -7.81
CA ASP A 62 8.54 -15.53 -8.58
C ASP A 62 8.03 -16.90 -8.10
N THR A 63 7.15 -16.85 -7.10
CA THR A 63 6.57 -18.06 -6.49
C THR A 63 5.69 -18.85 -7.47
N ALA A 64 5.15 -18.21 -8.53
CA ALA A 64 4.35 -18.90 -9.53
C ALA A 64 5.24 -19.71 -10.48
N ALA A 65 6.33 -19.10 -10.97
CA ALA A 65 7.34 -19.80 -11.76
C ALA A 65 8.00 -20.93 -10.96
N LEU A 66 8.30 -20.70 -9.68
CA LEU A 66 8.87 -21.73 -8.80
C LEU A 66 7.91 -22.93 -8.63
N LYS A 67 6.62 -22.69 -8.38
CA LYS A 67 5.62 -23.77 -8.28
C LYS A 67 5.48 -24.57 -9.57
N LYS A 68 5.61 -23.90 -10.73
CA LYS A 68 5.52 -24.56 -12.04
C LYS A 68 6.76 -25.40 -12.36
N ALA A 69 7.95 -24.89 -12.05
CA ALA A 69 9.22 -25.57 -12.36
C ALA A 69 9.60 -26.63 -11.34
N LEU A 70 9.36 -26.37 -10.05
CA LEU A 70 9.79 -27.19 -8.91
C LEU A 70 8.69 -27.24 -7.83
N PRO A 71 7.60 -27.98 -8.06
CA PRO A 71 6.47 -28.05 -7.13
C PRO A 71 6.86 -28.60 -5.76
N ASP A 72 7.71 -29.63 -5.72
CA ASP A 72 8.15 -30.29 -4.47
C ASP A 72 8.93 -29.32 -3.55
N VAL A 73 9.79 -28.49 -4.14
CA VAL A 73 10.51 -27.43 -3.43
C VAL A 73 9.53 -26.35 -2.98
N ALA A 74 8.61 -25.92 -3.84
CA ALA A 74 7.64 -24.91 -3.46
C ALA A 74 6.76 -25.36 -2.27
N GLU A 75 6.35 -26.63 -2.22
CA GLU A 75 5.61 -27.18 -1.09
C GLU A 75 6.44 -27.22 0.19
N ARG A 76 7.68 -27.72 0.12
CA ARG A 76 8.57 -27.84 1.29
C ARG A 76 8.94 -26.50 1.95
N PHE A 77 8.95 -25.43 1.17
CA PHE A 77 9.35 -24.09 1.64
C PHE A 77 8.18 -23.10 1.77
N THR A 78 6.93 -23.54 1.55
CA THR A 78 5.74 -22.70 1.80
C THR A 78 5.30 -22.83 3.26
N LYS A 79 5.35 -21.72 4.00
CA LYS A 79 4.79 -21.64 5.36
C LYS A 79 3.38 -21.05 5.33
N GLN A 80 2.40 -21.81 5.80
CA GLN A 80 1.05 -21.29 5.99
C GLN A 80 1.00 -20.38 7.22
N THR A 81 0.54 -19.15 7.03
CA THR A 81 0.24 -18.20 8.13
C THR A 81 -1.22 -17.78 7.98
N SER A 82 -1.99 -17.85 9.06
CA SER A 82 -3.37 -17.36 9.09
C SER A 82 -3.43 -16.01 9.80
N SER A 83 -4.17 -15.07 9.21
CA SER A 83 -4.50 -13.79 9.83
C SER A 83 -6.00 -13.52 9.63
N ARG A 84 -6.62 -12.83 10.59
CA ARG A 84 -8.01 -12.38 10.45
C ARG A 84 -8.00 -11.01 9.78
N ARG A 85 -8.65 -10.91 8.62
CA ARG A 85 -8.85 -9.63 7.94
C ARG A 85 -10.21 -9.06 8.34
N PHE A 86 -10.21 -7.85 8.89
CA PHE A 86 -11.44 -7.07 9.03
C PHE A 86 -11.79 -6.48 7.66
N CYS A 87 -13.01 -6.73 7.19
CA CYS A 87 -13.50 -6.25 5.90
C CYS A 87 -14.96 -5.87 6.05
N VAL A 88 -15.33 -4.72 5.49
CA VAL A 88 -16.69 -4.21 5.42
C VAL A 88 -16.99 -4.06 3.93
N ALA A 89 -17.86 -4.92 3.39
CA ALA A 89 -18.26 -4.95 1.98
C ALA A 89 -19.50 -4.10 1.71
#